data_AF-A0A1Y5DWJ0-F1
#
_entry.id   AF-A0A1Y5DWJ0-F1
#
_cell.length_a   1.000
_cell.length_b   1.000
_cell.length_c   1.000
_cell.angle_alpha   90.00
_cell.angle_beta   90.00
_cell.angle_gamma   90.00
#
_symmetry.space_group_name_H-M   'P 1'
#
loop_
_entity.id
_entity.type
_entity.pdbx_description
1 polymer ?
#
loop_
_entity_poly.entity_id
_entity_poly.type
_entity_poly.pdbx_seq_one_letter_code
_entity_poly.pdbx_strand_id
1 'polypeptide(L)'
;MLFVLVITLVFVLISVYFFFRAEKLQRKLITQQRESSSTRKENQVLVETMTLVATREQEFAKERLKRLKAYAKANELEQLLIHAELISPLINNYSIIFQECLKGKGRLKAISQKCFENHDRAAYKKFVALIVTSNKQLKRYWSSDNLNGFLFLVDALLTFEEDCSHVLATGKKSTCLP
;
A
#
# COMPACT_ATOMS: atom_id res chain seq x y z
N MET A 1 43.39 13.78 -60.80
CA MET A 1 42.03 13.31 -61.15
C MET A 1 41.63 12.03 -60.39
N LEU A 2 42.45 10.96 -60.39
CA LEU A 2 42.15 9.71 -59.65
C LEU A 2 42.00 9.89 -58.13
N PHE A 3 42.86 10.68 -57.49
CA PHE A 3 42.79 10.91 -56.04
C PHE A 3 41.46 11.57 -55.60
N VAL A 4 40.97 12.54 -56.39
CA VAL A 4 39.68 13.21 -56.14
C VAL A 4 38.53 12.20 -56.29
N LEU A 5 38.57 11.34 -57.31
CA LEU A 5 37.59 10.26 -57.51
C LEU A 5 37.52 9.28 -56.33
N VAL A 6 38.68 8.89 -55.76
CA VAL A 6 38.73 7.99 -54.60
C VAL A 6 38.10 8.65 -53.36
N ILE A 7 38.41 9.92 -53.10
CA ILE A 7 37.80 10.67 -51.98
C ILE A 7 36.28 10.77 -52.16
N THR A 8 35.81 11.08 -53.37
CA THR A 8 34.38 11.15 -53.66
C THR A 8 33.69 9.80 -53.45
N LEU A 9 34.29 8.68 -53.90
CA LEU A 9 33.75 7.35 -53.69
C LEU A 9 33.60 7.01 -52.20
N VAL A 10 34.65 7.26 -51.41
CA VAL A 10 34.63 7.01 -49.95
C VAL A 10 33.56 7.86 -49.28
N PHE A 11 33.43 9.13 -49.66
CA PHE A 11 32.41 10.03 -49.12
C PHE A 11 30.99 9.51 -49.40
N VAL A 12 30.73 9.02 -50.63
CA VAL A 12 29.43 8.44 -50.99
C VAL A 12 29.13 7.19 -50.15
N LEU A 13 30.09 6.28 -50.02
CA LEU A 13 29.90 5.06 -49.20
C LEU A 13 29.62 5.38 -47.73
N ILE A 14 30.36 6.33 -47.15
CA ILE A 14 30.16 6.77 -45.76
C ILE A 14 28.77 7.42 -45.60
N SER A 15 28.38 8.29 -46.54
CA SER A 15 27.08 8.97 -46.50
C SER A 15 25.92 7.98 -46.56
N VAL A 16 25.99 6.99 -47.44
CA VAL A 16 24.98 5.93 -47.56
C VAL A 16 24.93 5.08 -46.27
N TYR A 17 26.09 4.71 -45.71
CA TYR A 17 26.15 3.96 -44.46
C TYR A 17 25.50 4.72 -43.29
N PHE A 18 25.83 6.01 -43.11
CA PHE A 18 25.26 6.82 -42.05
C PHE A 18 23.77 7.07 -42.25
N PHE A 19 23.31 7.22 -43.50
CA PHE A 19 21.89 7.34 -43.82
C PHE A 19 21.09 6.12 -43.34
N PHE A 20 21.49 4.91 -43.73
CA PHE A 20 20.80 3.68 -43.29
C PHE A 20 20.90 3.46 -41.77
N ARG A 21 22.04 3.83 -41.16
CA ARG A 21 22.21 3.73 -39.71
C ARG A 21 21.28 4.69 -38.96
N ALA A 22 21.15 5.92 -39.43
CA ALA A 22 20.24 6.91 -38.87
C ALA A 22 18.78 6.47 -39.02
N GLU A 23 18.39 5.97 -40.19
CA GLU A 23 17.04 5.45 -40.43
C GLU A 23 16.70 4.27 -39.49
N LYS A 24 17.63 3.32 -39.32
CA LYS A 24 17.45 2.19 -38.40
C LYS A 24 17.30 2.66 -36.95
N LEU A 25 18.06 3.69 -36.55
CA LEU A 25 17.98 4.25 -35.21
C LEU A 25 16.66 5.00 -34.98
N GLN A 26 16.22 5.79 -35.96
CA GLN A 26 14.94 6.50 -35.92
C GLN A 26 13.77 5.53 -35.80
N ARG A 27 13.75 4.45 -36.60
CA ARG A 27 12.72 3.40 -36.48
C ARG A 27 12.71 2.78 -35.08
N LYS A 28 13.89 2.44 -34.52
CA LYS A 28 14.00 1.91 -33.16
C LYS A 28 13.46 2.88 -32.11
N LEU A 29 13.80 4.16 -32.21
CA LEU A 29 13.31 5.20 -31.29
C LEU A 29 11.80 5.34 -31.34
N ILE A 30 11.22 5.38 -32.54
CA ILE A 30 9.76 5.46 -32.73
C ILE A 30 9.07 4.23 -32.11
N THR A 31 9.59 3.04 -32.37
CA THR A 31 9.06 1.80 -31.79
C THR A 31 9.16 1.82 -30.27
N GLN A 32 10.33 2.17 -29.70
CA GLN A 32 10.53 2.23 -28.26
C GLN A 32 9.65 3.31 -27.59
N GLN A 33 9.45 4.45 -28.24
CA GLN A 33 8.56 5.50 -27.75
C GLN A 33 7.11 5.02 -27.74
N ARG A 34 6.67 4.31 -28.79
CA ARG A 34 5.35 3.71 -28.87
C ARG A 34 5.15 2.66 -27.77
N GLU A 35 6.11 1.76 -27.60
CA GLU A 35 6.09 0.72 -26.55
C GLU A 35 6.03 1.36 -25.15
N SER A 36 6.92 2.31 -24.85
CA SER A 36 6.92 3.06 -23.59
C SER A 36 5.58 3.77 -23.33
N SER A 37 4.98 4.35 -24.37
CA SER A 37 3.66 4.98 -24.26
C SER A 37 2.54 3.96 -23.98
N SER A 38 2.61 2.76 -24.56
CA SER A 38 1.66 1.67 -24.30
C SER A 38 1.81 1.17 -22.87
N THR A 39 3.04 0.86 -22.44
CA THR A 39 3.34 0.41 -21.09
C THR A 39 2.91 1.43 -20.04
N ARG A 40 3.03 2.74 -20.33
CA ARG A 40 2.55 3.79 -19.43
C ARG A 40 1.02 3.76 -19.29
N LYS A 41 0.28 3.56 -20.39
CA LYS A 41 -1.19 3.44 -20.35
C LYS A 41 -1.63 2.19 -19.58
N GLU A 42 -1.00 1.05 -19.84
CA GLU A 42 -1.28 -0.20 -19.15
C GLU A 42 -1.00 -0.09 -17.64
N ASN A 43 0.12 0.52 -17.25
CA ASN A 43 0.43 0.79 -15.85
C ASN A 43 -0.58 1.74 -15.19
N GLN A 44 -1.05 2.76 -15.91
CA GLN A 44 -2.07 3.66 -15.38
C GLN A 44 -3.37 2.90 -15.07
N VAL A 45 -3.84 2.08 -16.01
CA VAL A 45 -5.04 1.24 -15.83
C VAL A 45 -4.87 0.28 -14.64
N LEU A 46 -3.68 -0.30 -14.48
CA LEU A 46 -3.37 -1.16 -13.34
C LEU A 46 -3.45 -0.40 -12.00
N VAL A 47 -2.89 0.81 -11.93
CA VAL A 47 -2.94 1.67 -10.73
C VAL A 47 -4.37 2.09 -10.40
N GLU A 48 -5.17 2.43 -11.41
CA GLU A 48 -6.59 2.76 -11.24
C GLU A 48 -7.38 1.55 -10.72
N THR A 49 -7.12 0.36 -11.25
CA THR A 49 -7.75 -0.89 -10.80
C THR A 49 -7.40 -1.19 -9.34
N MET A 50 -6.12 -1.04 -8.96
CA MET A 50 -5.70 -1.24 -7.57
C MET A 50 -6.28 -0.20 -6.61
N THR A 51 -6.45 1.04 -7.08
CA THR A 51 -7.13 2.10 -6.31
C THR A 51 -8.59 1.75 -6.05
N LEU A 52 -9.28 1.20 -7.05
CA LEU A 52 -10.65 0.72 -6.89
C LEU A 52 -10.73 -0.42 -5.86
N VAL A 53 -9.84 -1.42 -5.96
CA VAL A 53 -9.76 -2.53 -4.98
C VAL A 53 -9.53 -1.99 -3.57
N ALA A 54 -8.55 -1.11 -3.40
CA ALA A 54 -8.25 -0.50 -2.09
C ALA A 54 -9.44 0.28 -1.50
N THR A 55 -10.24 0.93 -2.36
CA THR A 55 -11.44 1.66 -1.94
C THR A 55 -12.56 0.71 -1.50
N ARG A 56 -12.76 -0.41 -2.21
CA ARG A 56 -13.73 -1.44 -1.82
C ARG A 56 -13.34 -2.13 -0.51
N GLU A 57 -12.07 -2.50 -0.37
CA GLU A 57 -11.57 -3.08 0.89
C GLU A 57 -11.71 -2.10 2.07
N GLN A 58 -11.50 -0.80 1.82
CA GLN A 58 -11.79 0.22 2.83
C GLN A 58 -13.27 0.25 3.23
N GLU A 59 -14.21 0.14 2.28
CA GLU A 59 -15.65 0.08 2.57
C GLU A 59 -15.97 -1.12 3.47
N PHE A 60 -15.43 -2.31 3.15
CA PHE A 60 -15.61 -3.51 3.97
C PHE A 60 -15.01 -3.37 5.37
N ALA A 61 -13.80 -2.82 5.46
CA ALA A 61 -13.13 -2.57 6.74
C ALA A 61 -13.91 -1.57 7.62
N LYS A 62 -14.46 -0.50 7.02
CA LYS A 62 -15.32 0.46 7.71
C LYS A 62 -16.61 -0.18 8.23
N GLU A 63 -17.24 -1.04 7.44
CA GLU A 63 -18.47 -1.71 7.86
C GLU A 63 -18.20 -2.75 8.97
N ARG A 64 -17.05 -3.45 8.93
CA ARG A 64 -16.57 -4.30 10.04
C ARG A 64 -16.34 -3.47 11.31
N LEU A 65 -15.67 -2.33 11.20
CA LEU A 65 -15.43 -1.44 12.34
C LEU A 65 -16.74 -0.91 12.94
N LYS A 66 -17.70 -0.52 12.09
CA LYS A 66 -19.02 -0.07 12.52
C LYS A 66 -19.77 -1.15 13.29
N ARG A 67 -19.76 -2.39 12.78
CA ARG A 67 -20.33 -3.55 13.49
C ARG A 67 -19.64 -3.80 14.83
N LEU A 68 -18.31 -3.72 14.87
CA LEU A 68 -17.53 -3.87 16.12
C LEU A 68 -17.93 -2.81 17.16
N LYS A 69 -18.03 -1.55 16.76
CA LYS A 69 -18.48 -0.45 17.64
C LYS A 69 -19.91 -0.64 18.12
N ALA A 70 -20.82 -1.09 17.24
CA ALA A 70 -22.21 -1.35 17.60
C ALA A 70 -22.31 -2.50 18.63
N TYR A 71 -21.56 -3.58 18.41
CA TYR A 71 -21.47 -4.71 19.34
C TYR A 71 -20.90 -4.27 20.70
N ALA A 72 -19.80 -3.50 20.71
CA ALA A 72 -19.21 -2.99 21.94
C ALA A 72 -20.18 -2.13 22.75
N LYS A 73 -20.96 -1.26 22.07
CA LYS A 73 -21.99 -0.43 22.71
C LYS A 73 -23.15 -1.25 23.26
N ALA A 74 -23.65 -2.23 22.49
CA ALA A 74 -24.78 -3.06 22.90
C ALA A 74 -24.46 -3.94 24.13
N ASN A 75 -23.20 -4.32 24.31
CA ASN A 75 -22.74 -5.16 25.42
C ASN A 75 -21.96 -4.38 26.50
N GLU A 76 -21.97 -3.04 26.45
CA GLU A 76 -21.28 -2.17 27.42
C GLU A 76 -19.77 -2.48 27.58
N LEU A 77 -19.13 -2.96 26.50
CA LEU A 77 -17.71 -3.31 26.48
C LEU A 77 -16.84 -2.07 26.22
N GLU A 78 -16.60 -1.28 27.26
CA GLU A 78 -15.89 -0.01 27.16
C GLU A 78 -14.46 -0.16 26.59
N GLN A 79 -13.73 -1.21 26.99
CA GLN A 79 -12.38 -1.48 26.46
C GLN A 79 -12.38 -1.76 24.95
N LEU A 80 -13.37 -2.52 24.47
CA LEU A 80 -13.51 -2.82 23.05
C LEU A 80 -13.88 -1.56 22.25
N LEU A 81 -14.69 -0.69 22.84
CA LEU A 81 -15.03 0.59 22.23
C LEU A 81 -13.80 1.51 22.13
N ILE A 82 -12.98 1.59 23.18
CA ILE A 82 -11.71 2.34 23.17
C ILE A 82 -10.76 1.78 22.09
N HIS A 83 -10.62 0.46 22.00
CA HIS A 83 -9.83 -0.19 20.97
C HIS A 83 -10.33 0.17 19.56
N ALA A 84 -11.65 0.06 19.32
CA ALA A 84 -12.26 0.39 18.04
C ALA A 84 -12.09 1.87 17.66
N GLU A 85 -12.12 2.79 18.63
CA GLU A 85 -11.80 4.20 18.37
C GLU A 85 -10.32 4.41 18.04
N LEU A 86 -9.41 3.72 18.74
CA LEU A 86 -7.98 3.84 18.52
C LEU A 86 -7.55 3.39 17.12
N ILE A 87 -8.15 2.33 16.58
CA ILE A 87 -7.83 1.83 15.22
C ILE A 87 -8.56 2.59 14.11
N SER A 88 -9.55 3.42 14.45
CA SER A 88 -10.41 4.14 13.48
C SER A 88 -9.62 4.96 12.44
N PRO A 89 -8.56 5.73 12.81
CA PRO A 89 -7.77 6.48 11.81
C PRO A 89 -7.08 5.57 10.78
N LEU A 90 -6.65 4.37 11.19
CA LEU A 90 -6.05 3.40 10.29
C LEU A 90 -7.07 2.91 9.25
N ILE A 91 -8.27 2.54 9.71
CA ILE A 91 -9.35 2.02 8.85
C ILE A 91 -9.93 3.11 7.94
N ASN A 92 -10.08 4.33 8.45
CA ASN A 92 -10.64 5.43 7.68
C ASN A 92 -9.75 5.90 6.53
N ASN A 93 -8.44 5.65 6.65
CA ASN A 93 -7.42 5.98 5.65
C ASN A 93 -6.88 4.73 4.94
N TYR A 94 -7.60 3.60 4.99
CA TYR A 94 -7.11 2.33 4.45
C TYR A 94 -6.61 2.45 3.01
N SER A 95 -7.38 3.09 2.12
CA SER A 95 -7.03 3.17 0.69
C SER A 95 -5.75 3.97 0.46
N ILE A 96 -5.53 5.02 1.24
CA ILE A 96 -4.32 5.85 1.21
C ILE A 96 -3.11 5.03 1.66
N ILE A 97 -3.25 4.31 2.78
CA ILE A 97 -2.18 3.47 3.33
C ILE A 97 -1.83 2.34 2.35
N PHE A 98 -2.85 1.68 1.78
CA PHE A 98 -2.69 0.64 0.76
C PHE A 98 -1.92 1.15 -0.45
N GLN A 99 -2.34 2.29 -1.03
CA GLN A 99 -1.69 2.89 -2.19
C GLN A 99 -0.25 3.33 -1.91
N GLU A 100 0.03 3.86 -0.71
CA GLU A 100 1.41 4.15 -0.33
C GLU A 100 2.24 2.88 -0.20
N CYS A 101 1.70 1.80 0.38
CA CYS A 101 2.41 0.53 0.50
C CYS A 101 2.69 -0.14 -0.87
N LEU A 102 1.89 0.14 -1.90
CA LEU A 102 2.18 -0.32 -3.28
C LEU A 102 3.44 0.32 -3.88
N LYS A 103 3.82 1.52 -3.42
CA LYS A 103 5.00 2.24 -3.93
C LYS A 103 6.33 1.67 -3.41
N GLY A 104 6.30 0.70 -2.49
CA GLY A 104 7.47 0.00 -1.98
C GLY A 104 7.42 -0.29 -0.48
N LYS A 105 8.42 -1.05 -0.01
CA LYS A 105 8.62 -1.38 1.42
C LYS A 105 9.03 -0.14 2.23
N GLY A 106 8.80 -0.17 3.54
CA GLY A 106 9.20 0.88 4.47
C GLY A 106 8.23 2.06 4.58
N ARG A 107 7.00 1.89 4.05
CA ARG A 107 6.04 3.00 3.90
C ARG A 107 4.88 2.97 4.88
N LEU A 108 4.52 1.79 5.39
CA LEU A 108 3.35 1.59 6.25
C LEU A 108 3.41 2.46 7.50
N LYS A 109 4.54 2.46 8.20
CA LYS A 109 4.68 3.23 9.46
C LYS A 109 4.60 4.73 9.21
N ALA A 110 5.31 5.22 8.19
CA ALA A 110 5.36 6.64 7.84
C ALA A 110 4.00 7.17 7.39
N ILE A 111 3.26 6.43 6.55
CA ILE A 111 1.92 6.86 6.13
C ILE A 111 0.91 6.75 7.27
N SER A 112 0.98 5.69 8.09
CA SER A 112 0.09 5.54 9.25
C SER A 112 0.28 6.71 10.21
N GLN A 113 1.52 7.11 10.50
CA GLN A 113 1.79 8.29 11.34
C GLN A 113 1.07 9.53 10.82
N LYS A 114 1.18 9.83 9.52
CA LYS A 114 0.49 10.97 8.90
C LYS A 114 -1.04 10.88 9.04
N CYS A 115 -1.62 9.69 8.83
CA CYS A 115 -3.06 9.47 8.97
C CYS A 115 -3.56 9.71 10.41
N PHE A 116 -2.75 9.36 11.41
CA PHE A 116 -3.08 9.60 12.83
C PHE A 116 -2.86 11.04 13.26
N GLU A 117 -1.77 11.68 12.79
CA GLU A 117 -1.46 13.08 13.13
C GLU A 117 -2.50 14.08 12.62
N ASN A 118 -3.19 13.76 11.51
CA ASN A 118 -4.33 14.54 11.02
C ASN A 118 -5.54 14.53 11.99
N HIS A 119 -5.61 13.56 12.90
CA HIS A 119 -6.67 13.46 13.91
C HIS A 119 -6.18 13.89 15.30
N ASP A 120 -5.10 13.28 15.81
CA ASP A 120 -4.49 13.58 17.11
C ASP A 120 -3.01 13.14 17.10
N ARG A 121 -2.10 14.07 17.36
CA ARG A 121 -0.66 13.79 17.45
C ARG A 121 -0.30 12.74 18.52
N ALA A 122 -1.10 12.62 19.58
CA ALA A 122 -0.88 11.63 20.62
C ALA A 122 -1.45 10.25 20.25
N ALA A 123 -2.43 10.17 19.35
CA ALA A 123 -3.10 8.92 18.99
C ALA A 123 -2.15 7.93 18.32
N TYR A 124 -1.21 8.39 17.48
CA TYR A 124 -0.23 7.51 16.85
C TYR A 124 0.63 6.78 17.89
N LYS A 125 1.09 7.49 18.93
CA LYS A 125 1.88 6.87 20.01
C LYS A 125 1.09 5.83 20.79
N LYS A 126 -0.19 6.12 21.08
CA LYS A 126 -1.10 5.17 21.74
C LYS A 126 -1.34 3.92 20.89
N PHE A 127 -1.54 4.10 19.58
CA PHE A 127 -1.71 3.00 18.64
C PHE A 127 -0.46 2.12 18.54
N VAL A 128 0.73 2.72 18.43
CA VAL A 128 1.99 1.98 18.43
C VAL A 128 2.20 1.25 19.76
N ALA A 129 1.87 1.89 20.89
CA ALA A 129 1.94 1.25 22.19
C ALA A 129 1.04 0.01 22.25
N LEU A 130 -0.21 0.11 21.79
CA LEU A 130 -1.13 -1.03 21.67
C LEU A 130 -0.45 -2.19 20.92
N ILE A 131 -0.03 -1.96 19.68
CA ILE A 131 0.63 -2.99 18.85
C ILE A 131 1.85 -3.61 19.55
N VAL A 132 2.70 -2.79 20.16
CA VAL A 132 3.93 -3.24 20.83
C VAL A 132 3.63 -4.02 22.11
N THR A 133 2.47 -3.81 22.73
CA THR A 133 2.02 -4.56 23.91
C THR A 133 1.18 -5.79 23.56
N SER A 134 0.58 -5.86 22.38
CA SER A 134 -0.25 -6.98 21.93
C SER A 134 0.57 -8.25 21.61
N ASN A 135 -0.07 -9.23 20.98
CA ASN A 135 0.54 -10.54 20.67
C ASN A 135 1.72 -10.45 19.66
N LYS A 136 2.50 -11.53 19.56
CA LYS A 136 3.68 -11.61 18.68
C LYS A 136 3.32 -11.42 17.20
N GLN A 137 2.11 -11.81 16.78
CA GLN A 137 1.66 -11.73 15.40
C GLN A 137 1.42 -10.26 14.98
N LEU A 138 0.69 -9.47 15.78
CA LEU A 138 0.46 -8.05 15.53
C LEU A 138 1.78 -7.28 15.39
N LYS A 139 2.73 -7.54 16.30
CA LYS A 139 4.08 -6.95 16.23
C LYS A 139 4.79 -7.31 14.94
N ARG A 140 4.67 -8.55 14.48
CA ARG A 140 5.28 -9.02 13.23
C ARG A 140 4.66 -8.34 12.01
N TYR A 141 3.34 -8.24 11.95
CA TYR A 141 2.64 -7.57 10.85
C TYR A 141 3.06 -6.11 10.76
N TRP A 142 3.07 -5.39 11.88
CA TRP A 142 3.54 -4.01 11.96
C TRP A 142 5.03 -3.86 11.60
N SER A 143 5.87 -4.78 12.04
CA SER A 143 7.32 -4.71 11.80
C SER A 143 7.70 -4.95 10.35
N SER A 144 6.88 -5.67 9.59
CA SER A 144 7.15 -5.95 8.17
C SER A 144 7.09 -4.72 7.27
N ASP A 145 6.39 -3.66 7.72
CA ASP A 145 6.38 -2.33 7.11
C ASP A 145 6.13 -2.33 5.58
N ASN A 146 5.16 -3.13 5.15
CA ASN A 146 4.81 -3.32 3.74
C ASN A 146 3.30 -3.62 3.60
N LEU A 147 2.85 -3.79 2.35
CA LEU A 147 1.44 -4.03 2.04
C LEU A 147 0.88 -5.28 2.75
N ASN A 148 1.58 -6.41 2.71
CA ASN A 148 1.10 -7.63 3.36
C ASN A 148 0.96 -7.44 4.87
N GLY A 149 1.94 -6.77 5.48
CA GLY A 149 1.87 -6.38 6.89
C GLY A 149 0.65 -5.55 7.21
N PHE A 150 0.33 -4.58 6.36
CA PHE A 150 -0.86 -3.76 6.50
C PHE A 150 -2.16 -4.57 6.43
N LEU A 151 -2.28 -5.44 5.42
CA LEU A 151 -3.48 -6.27 5.22
C LEU A 151 -3.75 -7.18 6.42
N PHE A 152 -2.73 -7.91 6.87
CA PHE A 152 -2.85 -8.80 8.02
C PHE A 152 -3.06 -8.04 9.33
N LEU A 153 -2.46 -6.85 9.47
CA LEU A 153 -2.68 -6.01 10.65
C LEU A 153 -4.13 -5.53 10.73
N VAL A 154 -4.69 -5.02 9.63
CA VAL A 154 -6.08 -4.55 9.58
C VAL A 154 -7.04 -5.69 9.88
N ASP A 155 -6.82 -6.87 9.28
CA ASP A 155 -7.68 -8.02 9.53
C ASP A 155 -7.61 -8.47 10.98
N ALA A 156 -6.40 -8.58 11.56
CA ALA A 156 -6.22 -8.96 12.96
C ALA A 156 -6.82 -7.93 13.94
N LEU A 157 -6.74 -6.63 13.65
CA LEU A 157 -7.34 -5.59 14.48
C LEU A 157 -8.88 -5.56 14.37
N LEU A 158 -9.44 -6.00 13.25
CA LEU A 158 -10.89 -6.06 13.05
C LEU A 158 -11.50 -7.40 13.44
N THR A 159 -10.67 -8.42 13.68
CA THR A 159 -11.08 -9.70 14.19
C THR A 159 -11.11 -9.62 15.71
N PHE A 160 -12.32 -9.54 16.26
CA PHE A 160 -12.54 -9.80 17.66
C PHE A 160 -12.58 -11.32 17.82
N GLU A 161 -11.49 -11.92 18.32
CA GLU A 161 -11.51 -13.34 18.67
C GLU A 161 -12.60 -13.58 19.73
N GLU A 162 -13.49 -14.52 19.45
CA GLU A 162 -14.49 -15.06 20.38
C GLU A 162 -13.88 -15.70 21.64
N ASP A 163 -12.56 -15.67 21.80
CA ASP A 163 -11.85 -16.13 23.01
C ASP A 163 -12.29 -15.35 24.28
N CYS A 164 -12.85 -14.14 24.13
CA CYS A 164 -13.47 -13.42 25.25
C CYS A 164 -14.82 -14.00 25.69
N SER A 165 -15.55 -14.69 24.81
CA SER A 165 -16.85 -15.31 25.13
C SER A 165 -16.68 -16.45 26.14
N HIS A 166 -15.56 -17.17 26.10
CA HIS A 166 -15.27 -18.30 27.01
C HIS A 166 -14.70 -17.84 28.37
N VAL A 167 -14.06 -16.66 28.42
CA VAL A 167 -13.50 -16.07 29.65
C VAL A 167 -14.59 -15.33 30.46
N LEU A 168 -15.53 -14.65 29.79
CA LEU A 168 -16.68 -14.03 30.45
C LEU A 168 -17.65 -15.06 31.07
N ALA A 169 -17.77 -16.25 30.48
CA ALA A 169 -18.57 -17.35 31.03
C ALA A 169 -17.95 -18.03 32.28
N THR A 170 -16.66 -17.84 32.55
CA THR A 170 -15.93 -18.59 33.59
C THR A 170 -15.40 -17.74 34.75
N GLY A 171 -15.76 -16.46 34.82
CA GLY A 171 -15.53 -15.63 36.02
C GLY A 171 -14.06 -15.47 36.42
N LYS A 172 -13.12 -15.72 35.51
CA LYS A 172 -11.70 -15.41 35.73
C LYS A 172 -11.43 -14.03 35.15
N LYS A 173 -11.04 -13.10 36.03
CA LYS A 173 -10.32 -11.88 35.65
C LYS A 173 -8.97 -12.30 35.06
N SER A 174 -8.96 -12.73 33.80
CA SER A 174 -7.74 -12.77 33.01
C SER A 174 -7.74 -11.57 32.08
N THR A 175 -6.58 -10.94 32.04
CA THR A 175 -6.14 -9.80 31.24
C THR A 175 -6.36 -10.05 29.75
N CYS A 176 -7.62 -10.02 29.31
CA CYS A 176 -7.97 -10.01 27.90
C CYS A 176 -7.90 -8.57 27.41
N LEU A 177 -6.65 -8.16 27.16
CA LEU A 177 -6.17 -7.11 26.25
C LEU A 177 -4.90 -6.47 26.84
N PRO A 178 -3.98 -6.08 25.95
CA PRO A 178 -4.13 -4.78 25.28
C PRO A 178 -4.50 -4.85 23.79
#